data_AF-A0A2M7E4Z5-F1
#
_entry.id   AF-A0A2M7E4Z5-F1
#
_cell.length_a   1.000
_cell.length_b   1.000
_cell.length_c   1.000
_cell.angle_alpha   90.00
_cell.angle_beta   90.00
_cell.angle_gamma   90.00
#
_symmetry.space_group_name_H-M   'P 1'
#
loop_
_entity.id
_entity.type
_entity.pdbx_description
1 polymer ?
#
loop_
_entity_poly.entity_id
_entity_poly.type
_entity_poly.pdbx_seq_one_letter_code
_entity_poly.pdbx_strand_id
1 'polypeptide(L)'
;MTVLTQPQIINPSKLPFLQAQILQQIYLNLSEHNKTSIEELSELAGYPKESKILADAIKMLNNKGFIEGDLLLGFSIPENCFDLFSKIVKRNDYKRKEYSENIIKFAESKDDTPSTLFEFEQTISDLNKFGVIHKWYDYLEDFPYSLIEEKIIEYKLKPESLIVEPFAGSGTTLISANLFQCNSVGFDANPLMTFISEVKTTWDIDLVLYKKEISNISKRFVKEIHNFDKLQLDLGFINVMPKKEINQWLSSALQKEVILLKNLIDEIKNKKIKNLLLIALSKSCFDASYVSLCPGTTFYPFREKEDFWDLFTKKVISIYNDLKHVQKHNHYGKSELITDTCLNARKYLKPESIDFIITSPPYPNDLEYTRQTRLELYLLDFVKSMDDVQQIKRKMVKGSTKLIFKE
;
A
#
# COMPACT_ATOMS: atom_id res chain seq x y z
N MET A 1 -13.95 -53.21 4.91
CA MET A 1 -12.99 -52.13 4.63
C MET A 1 -13.76 -50.82 4.67
N THR A 2 -13.74 -50.15 5.81
CA THR A 2 -14.30 -48.81 5.97
C THR A 2 -13.40 -47.86 5.18
N VAL A 3 -13.93 -47.32 4.09
CA VAL A 3 -13.24 -46.25 3.35
C VAL A 3 -13.18 -45.06 4.30
N LEU A 4 -11.99 -44.84 4.88
CA LEU A 4 -11.68 -43.59 5.56
C LEU A 4 -11.71 -42.50 4.50
N THR A 5 -12.87 -41.86 4.33
CA THR A 5 -12.99 -40.63 3.57
C THR A 5 -12.07 -39.62 4.23
N GLN A 6 -10.99 -39.25 3.54
CA GLN A 6 -10.15 -38.13 3.98
C GLN A 6 -11.07 -36.93 4.26
N PRO A 7 -10.93 -36.25 5.41
CA PRO A 7 -11.77 -35.10 5.71
C PRO A 7 -11.62 -34.09 4.58
N GLN A 8 -12.75 -33.75 3.95
CA GLN A 8 -12.79 -32.81 2.84
C GLN A 8 -12.28 -31.46 3.36
N ILE A 9 -11.07 -31.08 2.91
CA ILE A 9 -10.45 -29.80 3.27
C ILE A 9 -11.42 -28.69 2.84
N ILE A 10 -11.86 -27.89 3.81
CA ILE A 10 -12.79 -26.80 3.56
C ILE A 10 -12.04 -25.65 2.86
N ASN A 11 -12.57 -25.21 1.72
CA ASN A 11 -12.00 -24.12 0.95
C ASN A 11 -12.70 -22.78 1.29
N PRO A 12 -12.02 -21.83 1.95
CA PRO A 12 -12.62 -20.57 2.38
C PRO A 12 -12.75 -19.54 1.25
N SER A 13 -12.15 -19.76 0.08
CA SER A 13 -12.11 -18.79 -1.04
C SER A 13 -13.50 -18.43 -1.61
N LYS A 14 -14.51 -19.27 -1.38
CA LYS A 14 -15.89 -19.04 -1.81
C LYS A 14 -16.76 -18.34 -0.76
N LEU A 15 -16.20 -18.01 0.40
CA LEU A 15 -16.95 -17.28 1.42
C LEU A 15 -17.16 -15.82 0.97
N PRO A 16 -18.41 -15.31 0.99
CA PRO A 16 -18.66 -13.88 0.90
C PRO A 16 -17.86 -13.12 1.98
N PHE A 17 -17.43 -11.90 1.65
CA PHE A 17 -16.57 -11.10 2.52
C PHE A 17 -17.10 -10.99 3.97
N LEU A 18 -18.41 -10.75 4.14
CA LEU A 18 -19.03 -10.68 5.47
C LEU A 18 -18.85 -11.97 6.29
N GLN A 19 -19.05 -13.14 5.66
CA GLN A 19 -18.85 -14.44 6.32
C GLN A 19 -17.38 -14.65 6.66
N ALA A 20 -16.46 -14.28 5.75
CA ALA A 20 -15.03 -14.34 5.98
C ALA A 20 -14.58 -13.47 7.17
N GLN A 21 -15.13 -12.26 7.28
CA GLN A 21 -14.85 -11.32 8.36
C GLN A 21 -15.33 -11.86 9.71
N ILE A 22 -16.57 -12.36 9.78
CA ILE A 22 -17.15 -12.96 10.99
C ILE A 22 -16.36 -14.19 11.42
N LEU A 23 -16.02 -15.08 10.47
CA LEU A 23 -15.26 -16.29 10.76
C LEU A 23 -13.90 -15.99 11.39
N GLN A 24 -13.17 -15.01 10.85
CA GLN A 24 -11.88 -14.60 11.40
C GLN A 24 -12.01 -14.12 12.86
N GLN A 25 -13.05 -13.35 13.17
CA GLN A 25 -13.29 -12.87 14.54
C GLN A 25 -13.65 -14.02 15.49
N ILE A 26 -14.54 -14.93 15.07
CA ILE A 26 -14.89 -16.12 15.88
C ILE A 26 -13.62 -16.93 16.20
N TYR A 27 -12.78 -17.20 15.19
CA TYR A 27 -11.55 -17.96 15.39
C TYR A 27 -10.57 -17.25 16.32
N LEU A 28 -10.40 -15.93 16.21
CA LEU A 28 -9.56 -15.18 17.14
C LEU A 28 -10.08 -15.28 18.58
N ASN A 29 -11.38 -15.08 18.79
CA ASN A 29 -11.99 -15.23 20.11
C ASN A 29 -11.78 -16.63 20.69
N LEU A 30 -11.97 -17.68 19.89
CA LEU A 30 -11.73 -19.06 20.31
C LEU A 30 -10.26 -19.31 20.70
N SER A 31 -9.31 -18.71 19.99
CA SER A 31 -7.87 -18.80 20.31
C SER A 31 -7.47 -18.10 21.62
N GLU A 32 -8.30 -17.15 22.05
CA GLU A 32 -8.17 -16.44 23.33
C GLU A 32 -9.07 -17.03 24.44
N HIS A 33 -9.79 -18.12 24.16
CA HIS A 33 -10.82 -18.69 25.06
C HIS A 33 -11.96 -17.72 25.42
N ASN A 34 -12.23 -16.76 24.53
CA ASN A 34 -13.30 -15.78 24.67
C ASN A 34 -14.58 -16.22 23.93
N LYS A 35 -15.75 -15.87 24.48
CA LYS A 35 -17.03 -16.03 23.77
C LYS A 35 -17.22 -14.88 22.78
N THR A 36 -17.69 -15.19 21.58
CA THR A 36 -18.07 -14.18 20.58
C THR A 36 -19.47 -13.66 20.88
N SER A 37 -19.67 -12.34 20.91
CA SER A 37 -20.98 -11.71 21.16
C SER A 37 -21.62 -11.18 19.87
N ILE A 38 -22.95 -10.99 19.87
CA ILE A 38 -23.63 -10.36 18.72
C ILE A 38 -23.28 -8.88 18.61
N GLU A 39 -23.03 -8.21 19.74
CA GLU A 39 -22.62 -6.82 19.83
C GLU A 39 -21.29 -6.59 19.09
N GLU A 40 -20.31 -7.46 19.36
CA GLU A 40 -18.99 -7.44 18.71
C GLU A 40 -19.10 -7.66 17.20
N LEU A 41 -19.86 -8.67 16.75
CA LEU A 41 -20.03 -8.94 15.32
C LEU A 41 -20.82 -7.84 14.60
N SER A 42 -21.82 -7.27 15.26
CA SER A 42 -22.58 -6.11 14.79
C SER A 42 -21.66 -4.91 14.58
N GLU A 43 -20.83 -4.61 15.57
CA GLU A 43 -19.86 -3.53 15.52
C GLU A 43 -18.81 -3.74 14.42
N LEU A 44 -18.25 -4.95 14.30
CA LEU A 44 -17.24 -5.31 13.31
C LEU A 44 -17.77 -5.20 11.88
N ALA A 45 -18.97 -5.73 11.62
CA ALA A 45 -19.54 -5.82 10.29
C ALA A 45 -20.30 -4.55 9.85
N GLY A 46 -20.65 -3.67 10.80
CA GLY A 46 -21.46 -2.48 10.53
C GLY A 46 -22.89 -2.82 10.12
N TYR A 47 -23.47 -3.86 10.72
CA TYR A 47 -24.87 -4.22 10.61
C TYR A 47 -25.52 -4.18 11.99
N PRO A 48 -26.80 -3.75 12.13
CA PRO A 48 -27.51 -3.82 13.40
C PRO A 48 -27.53 -5.25 13.96
N LYS A 49 -27.56 -5.40 15.29
CA LYS A 49 -27.59 -6.71 15.96
C LYS A 49 -28.80 -7.57 15.59
N GLU A 50 -29.94 -6.94 15.25
CA GLU A 50 -31.16 -7.62 14.80
C GLU A 50 -31.17 -7.88 13.27
N SER A 51 -30.09 -7.57 12.57
CA SER A 51 -30.00 -7.72 11.12
C SER A 51 -30.10 -9.18 10.70
N LYS A 52 -31.10 -9.50 9.87
CA LYS A 52 -31.21 -10.81 9.22
C LYS A 52 -29.96 -11.17 8.42
N ILE A 53 -29.32 -10.18 7.78
CA ILE A 53 -28.09 -10.39 7.01
C ILE A 53 -26.95 -10.92 7.90
N LEU A 54 -26.84 -10.38 9.13
CA LEU A 54 -25.81 -10.80 10.09
C LEU A 54 -26.10 -12.20 10.63
N ALA A 55 -27.35 -12.44 11.05
CA ALA A 55 -27.79 -13.75 11.53
C ALA A 55 -27.64 -14.85 10.47
N ASP A 56 -28.04 -14.58 9.23
CA ASP A 56 -27.92 -15.50 8.10
C ASP A 56 -26.45 -15.79 7.76
N ALA A 57 -25.56 -14.80 7.88
CA ALA A 57 -24.12 -15.01 7.65
C ALA A 57 -23.53 -16.00 8.67
N ILE A 58 -23.86 -15.86 9.96
CA ILE A 58 -23.41 -16.78 11.02
C ILE A 58 -23.97 -18.19 10.79
N LYS A 59 -25.28 -18.29 10.53
CA LYS A 59 -25.94 -19.57 10.23
C LYS A 59 -25.32 -20.27 9.01
N MET A 60 -24.97 -19.50 7.98
CA MET A 60 -24.36 -20.04 6.77
C MET A 60 -22.94 -20.55 7.01
N LEU A 61 -22.16 -19.94 7.90
CA LEU A 61 -20.86 -20.47 8.31
C LEU A 61 -20.98 -21.84 8.97
N ASN A 62 -21.97 -22.00 9.86
CA ASN A 62 -22.27 -23.29 10.49
C ASN A 62 -22.73 -24.32 9.45
N ASN A 63 -23.72 -23.99 8.60
CA ASN A 63 -24.20 -24.88 7.54
C ASN A 63 -23.10 -25.32 6.55
N LYS A 64 -22.09 -24.47 6.32
CA LYS A 64 -20.95 -24.77 5.44
C LYS A 64 -19.82 -25.54 6.16
N GLY A 65 -19.96 -25.81 7.46
CA GLY A 65 -19.01 -26.58 8.26
C GLY A 65 -17.76 -25.80 8.70
N PHE A 66 -17.79 -24.47 8.70
CA PHE A 66 -16.66 -23.66 9.18
C PHE A 66 -16.64 -23.50 10.70
N ILE A 67 -17.80 -23.59 11.36
CA ILE A 67 -17.97 -23.48 12.81
C ILE A 67 -19.07 -24.44 13.24
N GLU A 68 -19.01 -24.89 14.48
CA GLU A 68 -20.10 -25.61 15.14
C GLU A 68 -20.62 -24.75 16.30
N GLY A 69 -21.90 -24.93 16.66
CA GLY A 69 -22.54 -24.18 17.74
C GLY A 69 -23.18 -22.86 17.32
N ASP A 70 -23.42 -22.00 18.31
CA ASP A 70 -24.15 -20.74 18.17
C ASP A 70 -23.69 -19.69 19.20
N LEU A 71 -24.27 -18.49 19.15
CA LEU A 71 -23.93 -17.40 20.07
C LEU A 71 -24.34 -17.66 21.53
N LEU A 72 -25.29 -18.56 21.81
CA LEU A 72 -25.76 -18.87 23.15
C LEU A 72 -24.84 -19.87 23.84
N LEU A 73 -24.56 -20.98 23.16
CA LEU A 73 -23.75 -22.08 23.68
C LEU A 73 -22.25 -21.82 23.49
N GLY A 74 -21.89 -20.98 22.53
CA GLY A 74 -20.52 -20.78 22.06
C GLY A 74 -20.23 -21.57 20.80
N PHE A 75 -19.10 -21.26 20.18
CA PHE A 75 -18.65 -21.93 18.96
C PHE A 75 -17.55 -22.96 19.26
N SER A 76 -17.44 -23.99 18.43
CA SER A 76 -16.30 -24.90 18.34
C SER A 76 -15.77 -24.96 16.92
N ILE A 77 -14.53 -25.44 16.78
CA ILE A 77 -13.84 -25.55 15.48
C ILE A 77 -13.96 -27.00 15.01
N PRO A 78 -14.60 -27.26 13.86
CA PRO A 78 -14.62 -28.58 13.23
C PRO A 78 -13.21 -29.07 12.90
N GLU A 79 -12.94 -30.38 12.99
CA GLU A 79 -11.60 -30.94 12.78
C GLU A 79 -11.01 -30.59 11.39
N ASN A 80 -11.85 -30.57 10.36
CA ASN A 80 -11.45 -30.22 8.99
C ASN A 80 -11.12 -28.73 8.80
N CYS A 81 -11.32 -27.90 9.83
CA CYS A 81 -11.00 -26.48 9.84
C CYS A 81 -9.73 -26.12 10.64
N PHE A 82 -9.06 -27.08 11.30
CA PHE A 82 -7.91 -26.78 12.16
C PHE A 82 -6.72 -26.11 11.43
N ASP A 83 -6.44 -26.47 10.18
CA ASP A 83 -5.41 -25.79 9.37
C ASP A 83 -5.78 -24.32 9.12
N LEU A 84 -7.01 -24.08 8.66
CA LEU A 84 -7.53 -22.75 8.40
C LEU A 84 -7.55 -21.89 9.67
N PHE A 85 -7.99 -22.48 10.79
CA PHE A 85 -7.96 -21.85 12.10
C PHE A 85 -6.55 -21.41 12.48
N SER A 86 -5.59 -22.34 12.41
CA SER A 86 -4.19 -22.08 12.77
C SER A 86 -3.59 -20.97 11.91
N LYS A 87 -3.87 -20.96 10.60
CA LYS A 87 -3.42 -19.92 9.67
C LYS A 87 -4.02 -18.54 9.97
N ILE A 88 -5.33 -18.49 10.23
CA ILE A 88 -6.04 -17.25 10.56
C ILE A 88 -5.51 -16.65 11.86
N VAL A 89 -5.37 -17.48 12.90
CA VAL A 89 -4.86 -17.05 14.21
C VAL A 89 -3.43 -16.57 14.09
N LYS A 90 -2.54 -17.35 13.44
CA LYS A 90 -1.14 -16.96 13.23
C LYS A 90 -1.00 -15.59 12.55
N ARG A 91 -1.86 -15.30 11.56
CA ARG A 91 -1.81 -14.04 10.81
C ARG A 91 -2.35 -12.85 11.62
N ASN A 92 -3.39 -13.07 12.43
CA ASN A 92 -4.18 -11.98 13.03
C ASN A 92 -4.04 -11.81 14.56
N ASP A 93 -3.41 -12.75 15.27
CA ASP A 93 -3.10 -12.59 16.69
C ASP A 93 -1.81 -11.77 16.87
N TYR A 94 -1.88 -10.46 16.62
CA TYR A 94 -0.73 -9.54 16.76
C TYR A 94 -0.11 -9.53 18.16
N LYS A 95 -0.84 -9.99 19.21
CA LYS A 95 -0.31 -10.07 20.57
C LYS A 95 0.76 -11.16 20.69
N ARG A 96 0.61 -12.26 19.94
CA ARG A 96 1.52 -13.42 19.97
C ARG A 96 2.29 -13.64 18.67
N LYS A 97 1.97 -12.91 17.60
CA LYS A 97 2.64 -12.97 16.30
C LYS A 97 4.11 -12.59 16.42
N GLU A 98 4.99 -13.43 15.89
CA GLU A 98 6.42 -13.12 15.85
C GLU A 98 6.72 -12.13 14.71
N TYR A 99 7.45 -11.07 15.04
CA TYR A 99 7.90 -10.07 14.07
C TYR A 99 9.40 -10.22 13.84
N SER A 100 9.81 -10.33 12.57
CA SER A 100 11.21 -10.46 12.19
C SER A 100 12.06 -9.26 12.63
N GLU A 101 13.25 -9.51 13.15
CA GLU A 101 14.24 -8.48 13.50
C GLU A 101 15.14 -8.07 12.31
N ASN A 102 14.87 -8.57 11.10
CA ASN A 102 15.73 -8.33 9.93
C ASN A 102 15.97 -6.85 9.64
N ILE A 103 14.94 -6.00 9.78
CA ILE A 103 15.07 -4.55 9.61
C ILE A 103 15.98 -3.90 10.66
N ILE A 104 15.95 -4.40 11.90
CA ILE A 104 16.83 -3.92 12.99
C ILE A 104 18.28 -4.33 12.69
N LYS A 105 18.50 -5.61 12.34
CA LYS A 105 19.81 -6.13 11.96
C LYS A 105 20.41 -5.36 10.78
N PHE A 106 19.61 -5.05 9.77
CA PHE A 106 20.01 -4.22 8.63
C PHE A 106 20.36 -2.79 9.04
N ALA A 107 19.54 -2.16 9.88
CA ALA A 107 19.75 -0.78 10.30
C ALA A 107 20.99 -0.61 11.20
N GLU A 108 21.35 -1.65 11.94
CA GLU A 108 22.51 -1.68 12.84
C GLU A 108 23.78 -2.26 12.19
N SER A 109 23.68 -2.85 11.00
CA SER A 109 24.84 -3.41 10.33
C SER A 109 25.84 -2.30 10.01
N LYS A 110 27.07 -2.46 10.54
CA LYS A 110 28.24 -1.71 10.10
C LYS A 110 28.69 -2.15 8.71
N ASP A 111 28.43 -3.42 8.40
CA ASP A 111 28.67 -3.98 7.09
C ASP A 111 27.62 -3.46 6.12
N ASP A 112 28.13 -2.73 5.17
CA ASP A 112 27.44 -2.23 4.00
C ASP A 112 27.44 -3.32 2.91
N THR A 113 27.23 -4.58 3.33
CA THR A 113 27.34 -5.75 2.46
C THR A 113 26.34 -5.60 1.31
N PRO A 114 26.84 -5.52 0.06
CA PRO A 114 25.97 -5.45 -1.10
C PRO A 114 25.09 -6.69 -1.12
N SER A 115 23.77 -6.51 -1.29
CA SER A 115 22.94 -7.64 -1.67
C SER A 115 23.48 -8.21 -2.98
N THR A 116 23.98 -9.44 -2.91
CA THR A 116 24.60 -10.18 -4.00
C THR A 116 23.57 -10.48 -5.09
N LEU A 117 23.54 -9.61 -6.10
CA LEU A 117 22.98 -9.84 -7.45
C LEU A 117 23.31 -8.69 -8.43
N PHE A 118 23.87 -7.58 -7.94
CA PHE A 118 24.10 -6.35 -8.71
C PHE A 118 25.49 -5.73 -8.44
N GLU A 119 26.55 -6.54 -8.57
CA GLU A 119 27.94 -6.17 -8.21
C GLU A 119 28.72 -5.39 -9.27
N PHE A 120 28.14 -5.05 -10.43
CA PHE A 120 28.83 -4.22 -11.43
C PHE A 120 28.53 -2.72 -11.21
N GLU A 121 29.48 -1.85 -11.59
CA GLU A 121 29.22 -0.42 -11.74
C GLU A 121 28.06 -0.24 -12.72
N GLN A 122 26.88 0.10 -12.21
CA GLN A 122 25.70 0.27 -13.02
C GLN A 122 25.77 1.61 -13.74
N THR A 123 25.57 1.58 -15.05
CA THR A 123 25.36 2.82 -15.81
C THR A 123 23.99 3.40 -15.46
N ILE A 124 23.77 4.68 -15.77
CA ILE A 124 22.44 5.31 -15.64
C ILE A 124 21.38 4.51 -16.43
N SER A 125 21.73 4.02 -17.62
CA SER A 125 20.87 3.15 -18.43
C SER A 125 20.54 1.83 -17.72
N ASP A 126 21.49 1.22 -17.02
CA ASP A 126 21.22 0.02 -16.22
C ASP A 126 20.25 0.32 -15.07
N LEU A 127 20.48 1.41 -14.32
CA LEU A 127 19.58 1.83 -13.23
C LEU A 127 18.15 2.00 -13.73
N ASN A 128 17.97 2.71 -14.85
CA ASN A 128 16.66 2.94 -15.44
C ASN A 128 16.01 1.63 -15.93
N LYS A 129 16.76 0.81 -16.68
CA LYS A 129 16.30 -0.46 -17.23
C LYS A 129 15.89 -1.47 -16.15
N PHE A 130 16.62 -1.53 -15.04
CA PHE A 130 16.29 -2.40 -13.92
C PHE A 130 15.20 -1.84 -13.00
N GLY A 131 14.71 -0.63 -13.27
CA GLY A 131 13.63 -0.01 -12.50
C GLY A 131 14.05 0.40 -11.09
N VAL A 132 15.33 0.75 -10.91
CA VAL A 132 15.83 1.35 -9.67
C VAL A 132 15.04 2.63 -9.41
N ILE A 133 14.60 2.86 -8.16
CA ILE A 133 13.64 3.91 -7.77
C ILE A 133 12.21 3.67 -8.26
N HIS A 134 12.03 3.33 -9.54
CA HIS A 134 10.70 3.14 -10.13
C HIS A 134 9.86 2.11 -9.36
N LYS A 135 10.48 1.01 -8.91
CA LYS A 135 9.85 -0.07 -8.15
C LYS A 135 9.54 0.26 -6.69
N TRP A 136 9.81 1.47 -6.21
CA TRP A 136 9.40 1.89 -4.87
C TRP A 136 7.88 1.86 -4.74
N TYR A 137 7.19 2.25 -5.82
CA TYR A 137 5.75 2.15 -5.96
C TYR A 137 5.41 1.82 -7.42
N ASP A 138 4.91 0.61 -7.65
CA ASP A 138 4.35 0.13 -8.92
C ASP A 138 2.87 0.50 -9.04
N TYR A 139 2.49 0.97 -10.23
CA TYR A 139 1.12 1.30 -10.58
C TYR A 139 0.66 0.45 -11.77
N LEU A 140 -0.62 0.03 -11.74
CA LEU A 140 -1.15 -0.90 -12.75
C LEU A 140 -1.09 -0.32 -14.17
N GLU A 141 -1.25 1.00 -14.28
CA GLU A 141 -1.28 1.74 -15.53
C GLU A 141 0.05 2.42 -15.92
N ASP A 142 1.16 2.07 -15.24
CA ASP A 142 2.49 2.55 -15.61
C ASP A 142 2.91 2.03 -17.00
N PHE A 143 3.75 2.80 -17.70
CA PHE A 143 4.42 2.38 -18.94
C PHE A 143 5.90 2.07 -18.68
N PRO A 144 6.57 1.31 -19.59
CA PRO A 144 7.96 0.91 -19.40
C PRO A 144 8.94 2.08 -19.27
N TYR A 145 9.80 2.05 -18.26
CA TYR A 145 10.79 3.11 -17.99
C TYR A 145 11.81 3.30 -19.12
N SER A 146 12.10 2.25 -19.91
CA SER A 146 13.00 2.33 -21.07
C SER A 146 12.46 3.25 -22.16
N LEU A 147 11.14 3.43 -22.24
CA LEU A 147 10.51 4.31 -23.22
C LEU A 147 11.06 5.74 -23.11
N ILE A 148 11.25 6.26 -21.90
CA ILE A 148 11.72 7.63 -21.70
C ILE A 148 13.16 7.81 -22.18
N GLU A 149 14.03 6.85 -21.86
CA GLU A 149 15.41 6.83 -22.34
C GLU A 149 15.47 6.76 -23.86
N GLU A 150 14.68 5.87 -24.47
CA GLU A 150 14.57 5.76 -25.92
C GLU A 150 14.16 7.10 -26.56
N LYS A 151 13.21 7.83 -25.97
CA LYS A 151 12.78 9.15 -26.48
C LYS A 151 13.82 10.24 -26.24
N ILE A 152 14.54 10.23 -25.12
CA ILE A 152 15.65 11.16 -24.87
C ILE A 152 16.72 10.99 -25.97
N ILE A 153 17.06 9.74 -26.33
CA ILE A 153 18.04 9.44 -27.38
C ILE A 153 17.49 9.80 -28.77
N GLU A 154 16.27 9.37 -29.11
CA GLU A 154 15.65 9.59 -30.41
C GLU A 154 15.55 11.09 -30.75
N TYR A 155 15.10 11.89 -29.80
CA TYR A 155 14.93 13.33 -29.96
C TYR A 155 16.19 14.14 -29.60
N LYS A 156 17.30 13.45 -29.25
CA LYS A 156 18.60 14.06 -28.92
C LYS A 156 18.48 15.14 -27.84
N LEU A 157 17.67 14.89 -26.82
CA LEU A 157 17.50 15.79 -25.70
C LEU A 157 18.83 15.89 -24.95
N LYS A 158 19.18 17.12 -24.56
CA LYS A 158 20.44 17.42 -23.85
C LYS A 158 20.19 17.46 -22.35
N PRO A 159 21.21 17.30 -21.50
CA PRO A 159 21.12 17.68 -20.10
C PRO A 159 20.48 19.08 -19.95
N GLU A 160 19.68 19.25 -18.90
CA GLU A 160 18.86 20.42 -18.60
C GLU A 160 17.64 20.67 -19.51
N SER A 161 17.42 19.87 -20.56
CA SER A 161 16.18 19.96 -21.37
C SER A 161 14.95 19.78 -20.48
N LEU A 162 13.90 20.57 -20.71
CA LEU A 162 12.65 20.50 -19.95
C LEU A 162 11.67 19.51 -20.59
N ILE A 163 11.42 18.40 -19.88
CA ILE A 163 10.43 17.38 -20.21
C ILE A 163 9.16 17.61 -19.40
N VAL A 164 7.99 17.66 -20.05
CA VAL A 164 6.70 17.81 -19.36
C VAL A 164 5.83 16.58 -19.53
N GLU A 165 5.26 16.10 -18.42
CA GLU A 165 4.28 15.01 -18.38
C GLU A 165 2.93 15.51 -17.81
N PRO A 166 1.88 15.64 -18.64
CA PRO A 166 0.56 16.09 -18.22
C PRO A 166 -0.18 15.15 -17.25
N PHE A 167 0.17 13.87 -17.19
CA PHE A 167 -0.45 12.86 -16.32
C PHE A 167 0.64 12.02 -15.62
N ALA A 168 1.35 12.66 -14.68
CA ALA A 168 2.59 12.15 -14.11
C ALA A 168 2.45 10.81 -13.37
N GLY A 169 1.30 10.52 -12.79
CA GLY A 169 1.06 9.27 -12.08
C GLY A 169 2.15 8.97 -11.04
N SER A 170 2.70 7.76 -11.08
CA SER A 170 3.76 7.32 -10.15
C SER A 170 5.16 7.90 -10.46
N GLY A 171 5.28 8.74 -11.50
CA GLY A 171 6.49 9.52 -11.77
C GLY A 171 7.47 8.93 -12.78
N THR A 172 7.09 7.94 -13.59
CA THR A 172 7.99 7.28 -14.55
C THR A 172 8.78 8.28 -15.40
N THR A 173 8.10 9.24 -16.04
CA THR A 173 8.76 10.26 -16.86
C THR A 173 9.79 11.06 -16.07
N LEU A 174 9.43 11.47 -14.85
CA LEU A 174 10.25 12.37 -14.05
C LEU A 174 11.48 11.65 -13.48
N ILE A 175 11.33 10.42 -13.02
CA ILE A 175 12.44 9.60 -12.51
C ILE A 175 13.47 9.37 -13.62
N SER A 176 13.00 8.95 -14.81
CA SER A 176 13.88 8.73 -15.96
C SER A 176 14.52 10.04 -16.43
N ALA A 177 13.75 11.13 -16.58
CA ALA A 177 14.31 12.45 -16.92
C ALA A 177 15.42 12.86 -15.95
N ASN A 178 15.18 12.69 -14.65
CA ASN A 178 16.14 13.03 -13.61
C ASN A 178 17.43 12.20 -13.70
N LEU A 179 17.32 10.88 -13.94
CA LEU A 179 18.45 9.97 -14.17
C LEU A 179 19.32 10.43 -15.35
N PHE A 180 18.70 10.89 -16.44
CA PHE A 180 19.38 11.40 -17.64
C PHE A 180 19.65 12.91 -17.62
N GLN A 181 19.68 13.52 -16.43
CA GLN A 181 20.04 14.93 -16.22
C GLN A 181 19.12 15.93 -16.94
N CYS A 182 17.91 15.52 -17.33
CA CYS A 182 16.89 16.39 -17.89
C CYS A 182 16.02 16.97 -16.77
N ASN A 183 15.59 18.22 -16.93
CA ASN A 183 14.61 18.81 -16.05
C ASN A 183 13.22 18.25 -16.37
N SER A 184 12.35 18.15 -15.38
CA SER A 184 11.00 17.67 -15.59
C SER A 184 9.95 18.39 -14.77
N VAL A 185 8.76 18.56 -15.37
CA VAL A 185 7.55 19.03 -14.69
C VAL A 185 6.44 18.03 -14.94
N GLY A 186 5.84 17.51 -13.86
CA GLY A 186 4.73 16.59 -13.91
C GLY A 186 3.46 17.17 -13.32
N PHE A 187 2.31 16.90 -13.93
CA PHE A 187 0.99 17.25 -13.40
C PHE A 187 0.23 16.00 -13.01
N ASP A 188 -0.41 16.00 -11.84
CA ASP A 188 -1.44 15.01 -11.53
C ASP A 188 -2.49 15.63 -10.60
N ALA A 189 -3.76 15.33 -10.86
CA ALA A 189 -4.85 15.79 -10.01
C ALA A 189 -4.99 14.94 -8.72
N ASN A 190 -4.40 13.75 -8.69
CA ASN A 190 -4.34 12.88 -7.53
C ASN A 190 -3.19 13.30 -6.61
N PRO A 191 -3.46 13.85 -5.40
CA PRO A 191 -2.41 14.31 -4.50
C PRO A 191 -1.47 13.17 -4.04
N LEU A 192 -1.96 11.93 -3.99
CA LEU A 192 -1.12 10.77 -3.69
C LEU A 192 -0.09 10.54 -4.80
N MET A 193 -0.48 10.64 -6.07
CA MET A 193 0.43 10.41 -7.21
C MET A 193 1.51 11.48 -7.24
N THR A 194 1.16 12.75 -7.02
CA THR A 194 2.15 13.82 -6.91
C THR A 194 3.11 13.61 -5.75
N PHE A 195 2.62 13.18 -4.58
CA PHE A 195 3.47 12.85 -3.44
C PHE A 195 4.43 11.69 -3.75
N ILE A 196 3.92 10.61 -4.34
CA ILE A 196 4.72 9.45 -4.71
C ILE A 196 5.82 9.83 -5.69
N SER A 197 5.47 10.57 -6.75
CA SER A 197 6.43 11.03 -7.75
C SER A 197 7.46 11.97 -7.15
N GLU A 198 7.06 12.94 -6.32
CA GLU A 198 7.98 13.90 -5.68
C GLU A 198 9.04 13.18 -4.83
N VAL A 199 8.62 12.23 -4.00
CA VAL A 199 9.51 11.45 -3.15
C VAL A 199 10.40 10.52 -3.97
N LYS A 200 9.87 9.87 -5.01
CA LYS A 200 10.66 9.06 -5.95
C LYS A 200 11.66 9.91 -6.74
N THR A 201 11.54 11.24 -6.78
CA THR A 201 12.53 12.15 -7.39
C THR A 201 13.45 12.84 -6.37
N THR A 202 13.32 12.53 -5.07
CA THR A 202 14.13 13.13 -3.99
C THR A 202 15.24 12.16 -3.55
N TRP A 203 16.45 12.32 -4.09
CA TRP A 203 17.56 11.36 -3.89
C TRP A 203 18.67 11.83 -2.95
N ASP A 204 18.65 13.09 -2.52
CA ASP A 204 19.63 13.66 -1.59
C ASP A 204 19.25 13.33 -0.13
N ILE A 205 19.49 12.07 0.23
CA ILE A 205 19.10 11.47 1.50
C ILE A 205 20.33 11.08 2.30
N ASP A 206 20.44 11.59 3.53
CA ASP A 206 21.44 11.12 4.48
C ASP A 206 21.14 9.66 4.88
N LEU A 207 21.90 8.74 4.30
CA LEU A 207 21.77 7.30 4.52
C LEU A 207 22.12 6.86 5.95
N VAL A 208 22.99 7.61 6.65
CA VAL A 208 23.34 7.33 8.04
C VAL A 208 22.16 7.70 8.93
N LEU A 209 21.57 8.87 8.72
CA LEU A 209 20.35 9.28 9.41
C LEU A 209 19.18 8.35 9.08
N TYR A 210 19.04 7.92 7.82
CA TYR A 210 18.01 6.98 7.38
C TYR A 210 18.08 5.66 8.17
N LYS A 211 19.26 5.02 8.23
CA LYS A 211 19.47 3.80 9.05
C LYS A 211 19.16 4.04 10.53
N LYS A 212 19.57 5.19 11.08
CA LYS A 212 19.30 5.54 12.48
C LYS A 212 17.80 5.63 12.78
N GLU A 213 17.03 6.33 11.94
CA GLU A 213 15.58 6.46 12.11
C GLU A 213 14.89 5.10 11.99
N ILE A 214 15.30 4.27 11.03
CA ILE A 214 14.77 2.90 10.86
C ILE A 214 15.04 2.04 12.10
N SER A 215 16.26 2.05 12.63
CA SER A 215 16.61 1.31 13.84
C SER A 215 15.70 1.73 15.00
N ASN A 216 15.50 3.05 15.18
CA ASN A 216 14.67 3.60 16.23
C ASN A 216 13.20 3.17 16.11
N ILE A 217 12.57 3.39 14.95
CA ILE A 217 11.15 3.03 14.77
C ILE A 217 10.94 1.52 14.84
N SER A 218 11.89 0.72 14.33
CA SER A 218 11.73 -0.74 14.28
C SER A 218 11.81 -1.38 15.65
N LYS A 219 12.73 -0.92 16.51
CA LYS A 219 12.81 -1.37 17.90
C LYS A 219 11.55 -1.02 18.68
N ARG A 220 10.99 0.17 18.46
CA ARG A 220 9.74 0.61 19.09
C ARG A 220 8.57 -0.22 18.59
N PHE A 221 8.44 -0.42 17.28
CA PHE A 221 7.36 -1.21 16.69
C PHE A 221 7.30 -2.62 17.29
N VAL A 222 8.40 -3.38 17.25
CA VAL A 222 8.46 -4.76 17.76
C VAL A 222 8.16 -4.82 19.27
N LYS A 223 8.61 -3.81 20.04
CA LYS A 223 8.34 -3.74 21.48
C LYS A 223 6.88 -3.40 21.81
N GLU A 224 6.28 -2.48 21.05
CA GLU A 224 5.00 -1.86 21.39
C GLU A 224 3.79 -2.60 20.80
N ILE A 225 3.94 -3.26 19.63
CA ILE A 225 2.82 -3.87 18.88
C ILE A 225 2.05 -4.91 19.70
N HIS A 226 2.73 -5.74 20.48
CA HIS A 226 2.10 -6.77 21.32
C HIS A 226 1.19 -6.19 22.43
N ASN A 227 1.38 -4.92 22.77
CA ASN A 227 0.61 -4.20 23.77
C ASN A 227 -0.19 -3.05 23.16
N PHE A 228 -0.50 -3.11 21.85
CA PHE A 228 -1.19 -2.06 21.11
C PHE A 228 -2.41 -1.48 21.85
N ASP A 229 -3.25 -2.34 22.43
CA ASP A 229 -4.51 -1.91 23.08
C ASP A 229 -4.30 -1.02 24.33
N LYS A 230 -3.08 -0.98 24.87
CA LYS A 230 -2.72 -0.12 26.02
C LYS A 230 -2.15 1.23 25.57
N LEU A 231 -1.88 1.40 24.28
CA LEU A 231 -1.26 2.61 23.74
C LEU A 231 -2.34 3.67 23.50
N GLN A 232 -1.97 4.94 23.74
CA GLN A 232 -2.77 6.09 23.34
C GLN A 232 -2.23 6.59 22.00
N LEU A 233 -2.88 6.18 20.91
CA LEU A 233 -2.46 6.50 19.55
C LEU A 233 -3.52 7.32 18.83
N ASP A 234 -3.08 8.13 17.87
CA ASP A 234 -3.99 8.67 16.86
C ASP A 234 -4.38 7.54 15.91
N LEU A 235 -5.67 7.19 15.90
CA LEU A 235 -6.24 6.17 15.01
C LEU A 235 -6.38 6.67 13.56
N GLY A 236 -6.23 7.99 13.35
CA GLY A 236 -6.09 8.63 12.04
C GLY A 236 -7.10 8.13 11.01
N PHE A 237 -6.57 7.60 9.90
CA PHE A 237 -7.34 7.15 8.74
C PHE A 237 -8.42 6.10 9.05
N ILE A 238 -8.28 5.30 10.11
CA ILE A 238 -9.25 4.25 10.46
C ILE A 238 -10.56 4.84 10.98
N ASN A 239 -10.50 5.99 11.65
CA ASN A 239 -11.69 6.66 12.17
C ASN A 239 -12.46 7.41 11.09
N VAL A 240 -11.79 7.84 10.02
CA VAL A 240 -12.38 8.66 8.96
C VAL A 240 -12.79 7.87 7.72
N MET A 241 -12.09 6.76 7.44
CA MET A 241 -12.46 5.86 6.35
C MET A 241 -13.75 5.09 6.74
N PRO A 242 -14.73 4.92 5.83
CA PRO A 242 -15.94 4.18 6.16
C PRO A 242 -15.64 2.78 6.71
N LYS A 243 -16.19 2.44 7.89
CA LYS A 243 -15.86 1.20 8.62
C LYS A 243 -15.94 -0.07 7.79
N LYS A 244 -16.99 -0.20 6.96
CA LYS A 244 -17.15 -1.33 6.03
C LYS A 244 -16.05 -1.38 4.97
N GLU A 245 -15.58 -0.24 4.51
CA GLU A 245 -14.55 -0.15 3.50
C GLU A 245 -13.19 -0.48 4.10
N ILE A 246 -12.76 0.16 5.20
CA ILE A 246 -11.46 -0.15 5.83
C ILE A 246 -11.35 -1.63 6.21
N ASN A 247 -12.43 -2.25 6.70
CA ASN A 247 -12.45 -3.67 7.01
C ASN A 247 -12.36 -4.56 5.77
N GLN A 248 -12.89 -4.12 4.60
CA GLN A 248 -12.69 -4.80 3.32
C GLN A 248 -11.25 -4.78 2.85
N TRP A 249 -10.52 -3.69 3.12
CA TRP A 249 -9.12 -3.58 2.77
C TRP A 249 -8.22 -4.34 3.74
N LEU A 250 -8.37 -4.12 5.05
CA LEU A 250 -7.41 -4.54 6.08
C LEU A 250 -8.07 -5.38 7.17
N SER A 251 -7.35 -6.41 7.63
CA SER A 251 -7.71 -7.13 8.85
C SER A 251 -7.54 -6.24 10.09
N SER A 252 -8.23 -6.54 11.18
CA SER A 252 -8.09 -5.81 12.45
C SER A 252 -6.64 -5.79 12.95
N ALA A 253 -5.91 -6.89 12.78
CA ALA A 253 -4.50 -6.97 13.14
C ALA A 253 -3.63 -6.05 12.28
N LEU A 254 -3.82 -6.11 10.95
CA LEU A 254 -3.08 -5.26 10.01
C LEU A 254 -3.37 -3.77 10.23
N GLN A 255 -4.62 -3.42 10.57
CA GLN A 255 -4.99 -2.06 10.97
C GLN A 255 -4.15 -1.57 12.15
N LYS A 256 -3.98 -2.38 13.20
CA LYS A 256 -3.14 -2.05 14.37
C LYS A 256 -1.66 -1.92 14.02
N GLU A 257 -1.12 -2.85 13.24
CA GLU A 257 0.26 -2.80 12.75
C GLU A 257 0.54 -1.51 11.97
N VAL A 258 -0.35 -1.17 11.03
CA VAL A 258 -0.20 0.03 10.18
C VAL A 258 -0.36 1.32 10.98
N ILE A 259 -1.34 1.42 11.89
CA ILE A 259 -1.51 2.61 12.75
C ILE A 259 -0.26 2.84 13.60
N LEU A 260 0.24 1.80 14.27
CA LEU A 260 1.40 1.94 15.14
C LEU A 260 2.60 2.43 14.33
N LEU A 261 2.89 1.79 13.20
CA LEU A 261 4.02 2.19 12.38
C LEU A 261 3.86 3.61 11.80
N LYS A 262 2.65 4.00 11.39
CA LYS A 262 2.37 5.36 10.93
C LYS A 262 2.67 6.39 12.02
N ASN A 263 2.18 6.19 13.25
CA ASN A 263 2.43 7.09 14.38
C ASN A 263 3.94 7.23 14.64
N LEU A 264 4.68 6.10 14.63
CA LEU A 264 6.14 6.11 14.81
C LEU A 264 6.87 6.87 13.69
N ILE A 265 6.46 6.69 12.42
CA ILE A 265 7.01 7.43 11.29
C ILE A 265 6.65 8.92 11.37
N ASP A 266 5.47 9.25 11.89
CA ASP A 266 4.99 10.62 11.98
C ASP A 266 5.82 11.49 12.92
N GLU A 267 6.47 10.88 13.93
CA GLU A 267 7.39 11.52 14.87
C GLU A 267 8.75 11.91 14.23
N ILE A 268 9.09 11.38 13.06
CA ILE A 268 10.38 11.64 12.39
C ILE A 268 10.43 13.10 11.91
N LYS A 269 11.45 13.82 12.37
CA LYS A 269 11.64 15.25 12.05
C LYS A 269 12.13 15.49 10.63
N ASN A 270 12.99 14.61 10.09
CA ASN A 270 13.48 14.76 8.73
C ASN A 270 12.36 14.41 7.74
N LYS A 271 11.80 15.43 7.09
CA LYS A 271 10.66 15.27 6.17
C LYS A 271 10.96 14.33 4.99
N LYS A 272 12.17 14.33 4.45
CA LYS A 272 12.52 13.47 3.30
C LYS A 272 12.53 12.00 3.70
N ILE A 273 13.16 11.68 4.83
CA ILE A 273 13.19 10.33 5.39
C ILE A 273 11.78 9.89 5.79
N LYS A 274 11.02 10.76 6.48
CA LYS A 274 9.62 10.51 6.82
C LYS A 274 8.81 10.15 5.58
N ASN A 275 8.91 10.94 4.52
CA ASN A 275 8.15 10.72 3.29
C ASN A 275 8.54 9.40 2.57
N LEU A 276 9.82 9.04 2.54
CA LEU A 276 10.27 7.74 2.01
C LEU A 276 9.66 6.57 2.79
N LEU A 277 9.66 6.68 4.13
CA LEU A 277 9.08 5.66 5.00
C LEU A 277 7.55 5.61 4.90
N LEU A 278 6.87 6.73 4.62
CA LEU A 278 5.44 6.76 4.32
C LEU A 278 5.10 6.07 2.99
N ILE A 279 5.96 6.17 1.96
CA ILE A 279 5.81 5.37 0.73
C ILE A 279 6.01 3.89 1.03
N ALA A 280 7.06 3.54 1.79
CA ALA A 280 7.28 2.15 2.19
C ALA A 280 6.08 1.59 2.97
N LEU A 281 5.59 2.34 3.96
CA LEU A 281 4.41 2.02 4.75
C LEU A 281 3.18 1.79 3.87
N SER A 282 2.85 2.76 3.02
CA SER A 282 1.62 2.72 2.21
C SER A 282 1.63 1.59 1.20
N LYS A 283 2.76 1.38 0.51
CA LYS A 283 2.88 0.29 -0.44
C LYS A 283 2.87 -1.08 0.24
N SER A 284 3.59 -1.25 1.34
CA SER A 284 3.57 -2.52 2.09
C SER A 284 2.19 -2.81 2.71
N CYS A 285 1.46 -1.78 3.14
CA CYS A 285 0.08 -1.91 3.59
C CYS A 285 -0.83 -2.38 2.44
N PHE A 286 -0.74 -1.74 1.27
CA PHE A 286 -1.48 -2.13 0.07
C PHE A 286 -1.20 -3.58 -0.33
N ASP A 287 0.08 -3.97 -0.37
CA ASP A 287 0.49 -5.32 -0.75
C ASP A 287 -0.01 -6.36 0.26
N ALA A 288 0.04 -6.08 1.57
CA ALA A 288 -0.45 -6.95 2.64
C ALA A 288 -1.99 -7.00 2.76
N SER A 289 -2.69 -6.02 2.18
CA SER A 289 -4.15 -5.89 2.25
C SER A 289 -4.87 -7.05 1.54
N TYR A 290 -6.19 -7.11 1.66
CA TYR A 290 -7.00 -8.10 0.94
C TYR A 290 -7.18 -7.79 -0.55
N VAL A 291 -6.74 -6.63 -1.04
CA VAL A 291 -7.05 -6.18 -2.40
C VAL A 291 -6.32 -6.97 -3.49
N SER A 292 -6.97 -7.03 -4.65
CA SER A 292 -6.44 -7.43 -5.94
C SER A 292 -7.10 -6.57 -7.02
N LEU A 293 -6.34 -6.06 -8.00
CA LEU A 293 -6.79 -5.03 -8.96
C LEU A 293 -7.12 -5.54 -10.38
N CYS A 294 -7.42 -6.82 -10.59
CA CYS A 294 -7.74 -7.34 -11.94
C CYS A 294 -8.92 -8.33 -11.91
N PRO A 295 -9.97 -8.15 -12.73
CA PRO A 295 -10.20 -7.06 -13.71
C PRO A 295 -10.71 -5.74 -13.11
N GLY A 296 -10.81 -5.66 -11.77
CA GLY A 296 -11.17 -4.47 -11.02
C GLY A 296 -10.85 -4.68 -9.53
N THR A 297 -11.23 -3.73 -8.67
CA THR A 297 -10.93 -3.80 -7.23
C THR A 297 -11.76 -4.88 -6.53
N THR A 298 -11.11 -5.99 -6.19
CA THR A 298 -11.70 -7.16 -5.52
C THR A 298 -10.92 -7.50 -4.25
N PHE A 299 -11.58 -8.08 -3.24
CA PHE A 299 -10.97 -8.41 -1.95
C PHE A 299 -11.00 -9.92 -1.67
N TYR A 300 -9.85 -10.47 -1.26
CA TYR A 300 -9.65 -11.90 -0.99
C TYR A 300 -9.07 -12.11 0.43
N PRO A 301 -9.91 -12.24 1.46
CA PRO A 301 -9.47 -12.32 2.87
C PRO A 301 -8.54 -13.48 3.21
N PHE A 302 -8.63 -14.57 2.44
CA PHE A 302 -7.89 -15.81 2.67
C PHE A 302 -6.79 -16.05 1.64
N ARG A 303 -6.49 -15.07 0.78
CA ARG A 303 -5.34 -15.17 -0.12
C ARG A 303 -4.07 -15.08 0.73
N GLU A 304 -3.22 -16.08 0.63
CA GLU A 304 -1.91 -16.05 1.28
C GLU A 304 -1.09 -14.91 0.68
N LYS A 305 -0.69 -14.00 1.55
CA LYS A 305 0.19 -12.87 1.26
C LYS A 305 1.26 -12.80 2.34
N GLU A 306 2.43 -12.29 1.97
CA GLU A 306 3.50 -12.00 2.92
C GLU A 306 3.02 -11.05 4.01
N ASP A 307 3.63 -11.14 5.20
CA ASP A 307 3.29 -10.29 6.33
C ASP A 307 3.73 -8.84 6.07
N PHE A 308 2.92 -7.90 6.56
CA PHE A 308 3.13 -6.47 6.38
C PHE A 308 4.52 -6.01 6.86
N TRP A 309 4.97 -6.51 8.00
CA TRP A 309 6.26 -6.15 8.57
C TRP A 309 7.44 -6.60 7.70
N ASP A 310 7.36 -7.78 7.10
CA ASP A 310 8.39 -8.29 6.19
C ASP A 310 8.37 -7.55 4.85
N LEU A 311 7.18 -7.25 4.32
CA LEU A 311 7.01 -6.40 3.13
C LEU A 311 7.60 -5.00 3.37
N PHE A 312 7.35 -4.40 4.53
CA PHE A 312 7.91 -3.10 4.92
C PHE A 312 9.42 -3.18 5.01
N THR A 313 9.95 -4.22 5.66
CA THR A 313 11.39 -4.49 5.77
C THR A 313 12.06 -4.56 4.39
N LYS A 314 11.52 -5.38 3.48
CA LYS A 314 12.04 -5.50 2.11
C LYS A 314 12.03 -4.17 1.37
N LYS A 315 10.95 -3.40 1.49
CA LYS A 315 10.81 -2.10 0.81
C LYS A 315 11.80 -1.07 1.35
N VAL A 316 11.96 -0.99 2.67
CA VAL A 316 12.93 -0.10 3.32
C VAL A 316 14.37 -0.40 2.90
N ILE A 317 14.74 -1.68 2.84
CA ILE A 317 16.07 -2.13 2.40
C ILE A 317 16.27 -1.82 0.91
N SER A 318 15.27 -2.09 0.07
CA SER A 318 15.32 -1.76 -1.36
C SER A 318 15.53 -0.26 -1.59
N ILE A 319 14.79 0.59 -0.87
CA ILE A 319 14.94 2.06 -0.97
C ILE A 319 16.37 2.49 -0.60
N TYR A 320 16.93 1.96 0.49
CA TYR A 320 18.31 2.26 0.88
C TYR A 320 19.34 1.86 -0.18
N ASN A 321 19.22 0.62 -0.69
CA ASN A 321 20.15 0.11 -1.69
C ASN A 321 20.06 0.93 -2.98
N ASP A 322 18.85 1.22 -3.46
CA ASP A 322 18.63 2.03 -4.64
C ASP A 322 19.23 3.44 -4.48
N LEU A 323 19.02 4.09 -3.32
CA LEU A 323 19.63 5.39 -3.02
C LEU A 323 21.17 5.31 -2.98
N LYS A 324 21.74 4.22 -2.46
CA LYS A 324 23.20 4.00 -2.47
C LYS A 324 23.75 3.87 -3.89
N HIS A 325 22.99 3.27 -4.81
CA HIS A 325 23.39 3.16 -6.21
C HIS A 325 23.25 4.48 -6.94
N VAL A 326 22.09 5.12 -6.84
CA VAL A 326 21.83 6.38 -7.52
C VAL A 326 22.83 7.44 -7.07
N GLN A 327 22.97 7.69 -5.75
CA GLN A 327 23.83 8.76 -5.20
C GLN A 327 25.31 8.72 -5.63
N LYS A 328 25.82 7.60 -6.16
CA LYS A 328 27.17 7.52 -6.74
C LYS A 328 27.36 8.39 -7.98
N HIS A 329 26.31 8.66 -8.75
CA HIS A 329 26.40 9.44 -9.98
C HIS A 329 26.42 10.95 -9.72
N ASN A 330 25.85 11.40 -8.60
CA ASN A 330 25.88 12.77 -8.05
C ASN A 330 25.51 13.92 -9.02
N HIS A 331 24.85 13.61 -10.15
CA HIS A 331 24.42 14.56 -11.16
C HIS A 331 23.08 14.12 -11.72
N TYR A 332 22.04 14.91 -11.47
CA TYR A 332 20.67 14.64 -11.89
C TYR A 332 20.00 15.94 -12.33
N GLY A 333 18.87 15.82 -12.99
CA GLY A 333 18.03 16.96 -13.34
C GLY A 333 17.30 17.54 -12.14
N LYS A 334 16.36 18.44 -12.40
CA LYS A 334 15.39 18.94 -11.42
C LYS A 334 14.01 18.45 -11.78
N SER A 335 13.26 17.98 -10.79
CA SER A 335 11.89 17.51 -10.98
C SER A 335 10.94 18.35 -10.14
N GLU A 336 9.84 18.81 -10.73
CA GLU A 336 8.77 19.54 -10.06
C GLU A 336 7.43 18.83 -10.31
N LEU A 337 6.68 18.60 -9.23
CA LEU A 337 5.34 18.02 -9.30
C LEU A 337 4.30 19.08 -8.95
N ILE A 338 3.27 19.16 -9.77
CA ILE A 338 2.16 20.09 -9.62
C ILE A 338 0.89 19.29 -9.35
N THR A 339 0.35 19.44 -8.14
CA THR A 339 -0.94 18.86 -7.74
C THR A 339 -2.11 19.70 -8.27
N ASP A 340 -2.28 19.70 -9.59
CA ASP A 340 -3.39 20.34 -10.28
C ASP A 340 -3.69 19.59 -11.60
N THR A 341 -4.82 19.90 -12.22
CA THR A 341 -5.11 19.43 -13.57
C THR A 341 -4.18 20.10 -14.59
N CYS A 342 -3.67 19.33 -15.56
CA CYS A 342 -2.84 19.85 -16.64
C CYS A 342 -3.57 20.89 -17.53
N LEU A 343 -4.90 20.98 -17.46
CA LEU A 343 -5.68 22.05 -18.07
C LEU A 343 -5.27 23.45 -17.56
N ASN A 344 -4.68 23.52 -16.38
CA ASN A 344 -4.16 24.73 -15.77
C ASN A 344 -2.65 24.97 -16.04
N ALA A 345 -2.00 24.19 -16.90
CA ALA A 345 -0.55 24.22 -17.10
C ALA A 345 0.02 25.62 -17.42
N ARG A 346 -0.74 26.48 -18.11
CA ARG A 346 -0.34 27.87 -18.42
C ARG A 346 -0.12 28.75 -17.18
N LYS A 347 -0.61 28.35 -16.00
CA LYS A 347 -0.34 29.04 -14.72
C LYS A 347 1.06 28.76 -14.19
N TYR A 348 1.65 27.65 -14.59
CA TYR A 348 2.89 27.11 -14.01
C TYR A 348 4.05 27.12 -15.02
N LEU A 349 3.74 26.91 -16.30
CA LEU A 349 4.74 26.83 -17.37
C LEU A 349 4.76 28.12 -18.19
N LYS A 350 5.97 28.55 -18.55
CA LYS A 350 6.17 29.69 -19.44
C LYS A 350 5.88 29.28 -20.89
N PRO A 351 5.34 30.19 -21.73
CA PRO A 351 5.26 29.94 -23.16
C PRO A 351 6.64 29.59 -23.75
N GLU A 352 6.67 28.67 -24.71
CA GLU A 352 7.87 28.28 -25.46
C GLU A 352 9.06 27.80 -24.60
N SER A 353 8.80 27.29 -23.38
CA SER A 353 9.85 26.81 -22.47
C SER A 353 10.06 25.30 -22.46
N ILE A 354 9.25 24.53 -23.18
CA ILE A 354 9.22 23.07 -23.11
C ILE A 354 9.97 22.49 -24.29
N ASP A 355 10.96 21.63 -24.03
CA ASP A 355 11.75 20.96 -25.06
C ASP A 355 11.09 19.65 -25.53
N PHE A 356 10.41 18.95 -24.63
CA PHE A 356 9.72 17.69 -24.95
C PHE A 356 8.47 17.47 -24.09
N ILE A 357 7.41 16.95 -24.71
CA ILE A 357 6.18 16.55 -24.03
C ILE A 357 5.95 15.07 -24.33
N ILE A 358 5.78 14.29 -23.28
CA ILE A 358 5.31 12.90 -23.35
C ILE A 358 4.05 12.79 -22.53
N THR A 359 3.15 11.88 -22.92
CA THR A 359 1.95 11.64 -22.16
C THR A 359 1.38 10.24 -22.34
N SER A 360 0.87 9.66 -21.26
CA SER A 360 -0.11 8.57 -21.31
C SER A 360 -1.50 9.18 -21.12
N PRO A 361 -2.33 9.30 -22.18
CA PRO A 361 -3.67 9.88 -22.03
C PRO A 361 -4.51 9.03 -21.04
N PRO A 362 -5.51 9.61 -20.36
CA PRO A 362 -6.40 8.83 -19.51
C PRO A 362 -7.03 7.71 -20.36
N TYR A 363 -6.88 6.47 -19.92
CA TYR A 363 -7.32 5.31 -20.70
C TYR A 363 -8.85 5.39 -20.90
N PRO A 364 -9.36 5.06 -22.10
CA PRO A 364 -10.80 5.15 -22.42
C PRO A 364 -11.66 4.12 -21.66
N ASN A 365 -11.06 3.24 -20.85
CA ASN A 365 -11.70 2.07 -20.25
C ASN A 365 -12.40 2.34 -18.90
N ASP A 366 -12.83 3.58 -18.63
CA ASP A 366 -13.58 3.93 -17.41
C ASP A 366 -12.84 3.53 -16.10
N LEU A 367 -11.52 3.67 -16.08
CA LEU A 367 -10.71 3.36 -14.90
C LEU A 367 -10.97 4.38 -13.79
N GLU A 368 -11.34 3.88 -12.62
CA GLU A 368 -11.50 4.73 -11.43
C GLU A 368 -10.21 4.75 -10.61
N TYR A 369 -9.26 5.62 -10.97
CA TYR A 369 -7.94 5.72 -10.33
C TYR A 369 -7.99 5.92 -8.80
N THR A 370 -8.97 6.69 -8.30
CA THR A 370 -9.20 6.90 -6.86
C THR A 370 -9.80 5.68 -6.15
N ARG A 371 -10.30 4.66 -6.87
CA ARG A 371 -10.65 3.36 -6.28
C ARG A 371 -9.40 2.53 -6.03
N GLN A 372 -8.47 2.55 -6.98
CA GLN A 372 -7.24 1.77 -6.88
C GLN A 372 -6.33 2.29 -5.75
N THR A 373 -6.27 3.62 -5.61
CA THR A 373 -5.42 4.33 -4.63
C THR A 373 -6.17 4.72 -3.35
N ARG A 374 -7.37 4.18 -3.16
CA ARG A 374 -8.31 4.55 -2.09
C ARG A 374 -7.68 4.40 -0.70
N LEU A 375 -7.05 3.26 -0.46
CA LEU A 375 -6.47 2.93 0.83
C LEU A 375 -5.36 3.91 1.17
N GLU A 376 -4.42 4.13 0.24
CA GLU A 376 -3.28 5.02 0.47
C GLU A 376 -3.68 6.49 0.58
N LEU A 377 -4.72 6.93 -0.15
CA LEU A 377 -5.29 8.27 -0.03
C LEU A 377 -5.75 8.57 1.40
N TYR A 378 -6.47 7.64 2.03
CA TYR A 378 -6.88 7.77 3.43
C TYR A 378 -5.69 7.60 4.37
N LEU A 379 -4.88 6.55 4.17
CA LEU A 379 -3.74 6.21 5.03
C LEU A 379 -2.73 7.35 5.16
N LEU A 380 -2.48 8.09 4.09
CA LEU A 380 -1.53 9.22 4.08
C LEU A 380 -2.21 10.58 4.27
N ASP A 381 -3.44 10.59 4.79
CA ASP A 381 -4.20 11.78 5.18
C ASP A 381 -4.50 12.77 4.04
N PHE A 382 -4.45 12.33 2.78
CA PHE A 382 -4.84 13.14 1.62
C PHE A 382 -6.36 13.34 1.52
N VAL A 383 -7.13 12.44 2.12
CA VAL A 383 -8.59 12.52 2.22
C VAL A 383 -9.04 12.16 3.62
N LYS A 384 -10.13 12.78 4.08
CA LYS A 384 -10.78 12.50 5.37
C LYS A 384 -12.23 12.07 5.20
N SER A 385 -12.72 12.01 3.97
CA SER A 385 -14.09 11.64 3.66
C SER A 385 -14.24 11.20 2.21
N MET A 386 -15.39 10.58 1.90
CA MET A 386 -15.74 10.26 0.52
C MET A 386 -16.01 11.51 -0.33
N ASP A 387 -16.33 12.65 0.31
CA ASP A 387 -16.48 13.92 -0.40
C ASP A 387 -15.13 14.40 -0.94
N ASP A 388 -14.05 14.32 -0.15
CA ASP A 388 -12.69 14.67 -0.61
C ASP A 388 -12.28 13.81 -1.80
N VAL A 389 -12.57 12.50 -1.75
CA VAL A 389 -12.34 11.58 -2.89
C VAL A 389 -13.13 12.04 -4.12
N GLN A 390 -14.38 12.47 -3.95
CA GLN A 390 -15.20 12.99 -5.03
C GLN A 390 -14.67 14.32 -5.58
N GLN A 391 -14.13 15.20 -4.74
CA GLN A 391 -13.50 16.46 -5.15
C GLN A 391 -12.26 16.20 -6.00
N ILE A 392 -11.39 15.25 -5.60
CA ILE A 392 -10.24 14.82 -6.42
C ILE A 392 -10.73 14.31 -7.78
N LYS A 393 -11.74 13.42 -7.78
CA LYS A 393 -12.34 12.92 -9.02
C LYS A 393 -12.85 14.05 -9.91
N ARG A 394 -13.46 15.11 -9.38
CA ARG A 394 -14.02 16.20 -10.21
C ARG A 394 -12.93 16.99 -10.96
N LYS A 395 -11.70 17.02 -10.46
CA LYS A 395 -10.57 17.71 -11.10
C LYS A 395 -9.87 16.89 -12.19
N MET A 396 -9.96 15.56 -12.11
CA MET A 396 -9.30 14.66 -13.06
C MET A 396 -9.89 14.78 -14.47
N VAL A 397 -9.02 14.74 -15.49
CA VAL A 397 -9.41 14.52 -16.88
C VAL A 397 -9.76 13.04 -17.04
N LYS A 398 -10.89 12.72 -17.69
CA LYS A 398 -11.41 11.34 -17.76
C LYS A 398 -11.92 11.02 -19.16
N GLY A 399 -11.73 9.77 -19.57
CA GLY A 399 -12.35 9.19 -20.76
C GLY A 399 -13.69 8.47 -20.50
N SER A 400 -14.43 8.80 -19.43
CA SER A 400 -15.64 8.08 -18.99
C SER A 400 -16.93 8.88 -19.14
N THR A 401 -17.96 8.25 -19.68
CA THR A 401 -19.33 8.79 -19.75
C THR A 401 -20.15 8.57 -18.47
N LYS A 402 -19.69 7.72 -17.54
CA LYS A 402 -20.40 7.41 -16.28
C LYS A 402 -19.98 8.29 -15.10
N LEU A 403 -18.89 9.04 -15.25
CA LEU A 403 -18.32 9.91 -14.22
C LEU A 403 -18.62 11.40 -14.47
N ILE A 404 -19.78 11.69 -15.08
CA ILE A 404 -20.32 13.04 -15.26
C ILE A 404 -21.08 13.41 -13.98
N PHE A 405 -20.57 14.38 -13.25
CA PHE A 405 -21.25 14.89 -12.07
C PHE A 405 -22.22 16.00 -12.48
N LYS A 406 -23.46 15.95 -11.96
CA LYS A 406 -24.32 17.14 -12.00
C LYS A 406 -23.75 18.19 -11.04
N GLU A 407 -23.78 19.44 -11.48
CA GLU A 407 -23.42 20.60 -10.67
C GLU A 407 -24.41 20.82 -9.52
#